data_AF-A0A0C4DTV9-F1
#
_entry.id   AF-A0A0C4DTV9-F1
#
_cell.length_a   1.000
_cell.length_b   1.000
_cell.length_c   1.000
_cell.angle_alpha   90.00
_cell.angle_beta   90.00
_cell.angle_gamma   90.00
#
_symmetry.space_group_name_H-M   'P 1'
#
loop_
_entity.id
_entity.type
_entity.pdbx_description
1 polymer ?
#
loop_
_entity_poly.entity_id
_entity_poly.type
_entity_poly.pdbx_seq_one_letter_code
_entity_poly.pdbx_strand_id
1 'polypeptide(L)'
;MPVPADMVRSPAGANKSGGPSLVEAAFAVEAENLKLPKLEAHDFGIGDEVEGDFFRVWLYAEDDEGVDEDSTGGRVVSKMLLMRFDENVRFDLQFGRRVMAKLLFLEDRLKWQDCTQTQEEETKDTEEFRKAFKDWDFTAN
;
A
#
# COMPACT_ATOMS: atom_id res chain seq x y z
N MET A 1 -6.60 8.17 -7.00
CA MET A 1 -7.65 7.31 -6.40
C MET A 1 -7.00 6.49 -5.30
N PRO A 2 -7.55 6.49 -4.08
CA PRO A 2 -7.11 5.57 -3.04
C PRO A 2 -7.43 4.13 -3.46
N VAL A 3 -6.64 3.16 -2.97
CA VAL A 3 -6.98 1.74 -3.10
C VAL A 3 -8.27 1.50 -2.32
N PRO A 4 -9.33 0.95 -2.93
CA PRO A 4 -10.56 0.64 -2.22
C PRO A 4 -10.30 -0.22 -0.98
N ALA A 5 -10.93 0.12 0.15
CA ALA A 5 -10.76 -0.59 1.42
C ALA A 5 -11.04 -2.10 1.30
N ASP A 6 -12.00 -2.47 0.46
CA ASP A 6 -12.36 -3.86 0.16
C ASP A 6 -11.23 -4.69 -0.45
N MET A 7 -10.27 -4.04 -1.12
CA MET A 7 -9.09 -4.72 -1.67
C MET A 7 -8.04 -5.02 -0.60
N VAL A 8 -8.04 -4.23 0.48
CA VAL A 8 -7.13 -4.37 1.63
C VAL A 8 -7.71 -5.32 2.68
N ARG A 9 -9.03 -5.25 2.92
CA ARG A 9 -9.75 -6.14 3.82
C ARG A 9 -9.71 -7.58 3.29
N SER A 10 -9.56 -8.56 4.18
CA SER A 10 -9.66 -9.98 3.79
C SER A 10 -11.13 -10.32 3.52
N PRO A 11 -11.44 -11.15 2.50
CA PRO A 11 -12.81 -11.52 2.15
C PRO A 11 -13.59 -12.27 3.24
N ALA A 12 -12.95 -12.70 4.34
CA ALA A 12 -13.64 -13.38 5.45
C ALA A 12 -14.01 -12.48 6.64
N GLY A 13 -13.87 -11.16 6.51
CA GLY A 13 -14.09 -10.20 7.59
C GLY A 13 -13.00 -10.27 8.67
N ALA A 14 -12.97 -9.29 9.56
CA ALA A 14 -11.87 -9.08 10.53
C ALA A 14 -11.68 -10.19 11.60
N ASN A 15 -12.56 -11.20 11.65
CA ASN A 15 -12.60 -12.21 12.73
C ASN A 15 -12.52 -13.68 12.26
N LYS A 16 -12.19 -13.97 11.00
CA LYS A 16 -11.94 -15.36 10.55
C LYS A 16 -10.65 -15.42 9.76
N SER A 17 -9.96 -16.55 9.85
CA SER A 17 -8.76 -16.89 9.05
C SER A 17 -9.12 -17.06 7.57
N GLY A 18 -9.63 -15.98 6.96
CA GLY A 18 -9.87 -15.86 5.54
C GLY A 18 -8.56 -15.82 4.77
N GLY A 19 -8.66 -16.16 3.50
CA GLY A 19 -7.54 -16.06 2.57
C GLY A 19 -6.96 -14.64 2.48
N PRO A 20 -5.83 -14.49 1.78
CA PRO A 20 -5.17 -13.19 1.59
C PRO A 20 -6.13 -12.18 0.95
N SER A 21 -5.98 -10.91 1.31
CA SER A 21 -6.68 -9.82 0.62
C SER A 21 -6.23 -9.71 -0.84
N LEU A 22 -6.96 -8.96 -1.67
CA LEU A 22 -6.61 -8.79 -3.08
C LEU A 22 -5.22 -8.16 -3.23
N VAL A 23 -4.89 -7.19 -2.38
CA VAL A 23 -3.58 -6.55 -2.36
C VAL A 23 -2.48 -7.53 -1.96
N GLU A 24 -2.68 -8.33 -0.91
CA GLU A 24 -1.73 -9.36 -0.51
C GLU A 24 -1.47 -10.38 -1.61
N ALA A 25 -2.55 -10.86 -2.25
CA ALA A 25 -2.47 -11.82 -3.35
C ALA A 25 -1.72 -11.23 -4.55
N ALA A 26 -1.96 -9.96 -4.90
CA ALA A 26 -1.27 -9.31 -6.01
C ALA A 26 0.25 -9.19 -5.77
N PHE A 27 0.66 -8.83 -4.55
CA PHE A 27 2.08 -8.80 -4.19
C PHE A 27 2.71 -10.20 -4.21
N ALA A 28 2.02 -11.22 -3.69
CA ALA A 28 2.50 -12.59 -3.69
C ALA A 28 2.70 -13.13 -5.12
N VAL A 29 1.69 -12.95 -5.99
CA VAL A 29 1.74 -13.41 -7.39
C VAL A 29 2.85 -12.71 -8.17
N GLU A 30 3.02 -11.39 -8.01
CA GLU A 30 4.08 -10.68 -8.74
C GLU A 30 5.48 -11.04 -8.23
N ALA A 31 5.64 -11.28 -6.93
CA ALA A 31 6.90 -11.79 -6.38
C ALA A 31 7.25 -13.16 -6.98
N GLU A 32 6.28 -14.07 -7.07
CA GLU A 32 6.48 -15.38 -7.70
C GLU A 32 6.84 -15.28 -9.19
N ASN A 33 6.14 -14.41 -9.94
CA ASN A 33 6.43 -14.16 -11.37
C ASN A 33 7.87 -13.69 -11.59
N LEU A 34 8.39 -12.87 -10.68
CA LEU A 34 9.74 -12.33 -10.74
C LEU A 34 10.79 -13.19 -10.02
N LYS A 35 10.38 -14.34 -9.46
CA LYS A 35 11.22 -15.24 -8.66
C LYS A 35 11.90 -14.52 -7.49
N LEU A 36 11.19 -13.55 -6.91
CA LEU A 36 11.63 -12.82 -5.72
C LEU A 36 11.31 -13.66 -4.46
N PRO A 37 11.98 -13.38 -3.34
CA PRO A 37 11.61 -13.95 -2.05
C PRO A 37 10.15 -13.64 -1.69
N LYS A 38 9.56 -14.46 -0.82
CA LYS A 38 8.16 -14.30 -0.42
C LYS A 38 7.99 -13.07 0.48
N LEU A 39 6.84 -12.40 0.33
CA LEU A 39 6.40 -11.40 1.31
C LEU A 39 5.76 -12.14 2.49
N GLU A 40 6.31 -11.93 3.67
CA GLU A 40 5.79 -12.51 4.91
C GLU A 40 5.15 -11.43 5.78
N ALA A 41 4.07 -11.77 6.47
CA ALA A 41 3.48 -10.87 7.44
C ALA A 41 4.47 -10.69 8.61
N HIS A 42 4.79 -9.45 8.92
CA HIS A 42 5.71 -9.11 10.00
C HIS A 42 5.05 -8.09 10.92
N ASP A 43 5.00 -8.40 12.22
CA ASP A 43 4.51 -7.47 13.24
C ASP A 43 5.70 -6.66 13.74
N PHE A 44 5.69 -5.35 13.49
CA PHE A 44 6.77 -4.45 13.88
C PHE A 44 6.45 -3.84 15.24
N GLY A 45 7.26 -4.18 16.24
CA GLY A 45 7.30 -3.52 17.54
C GLY A 45 7.99 -2.16 17.50
N ILE A 46 7.93 -1.45 18.64
CA ILE A 46 8.64 -0.19 18.82
C ILE A 46 10.14 -0.47 18.88
N GLY A 47 10.89 0.08 17.93
CA GLY A 47 12.35 -0.06 17.88
C GLY A 47 12.83 -1.28 17.11
N ASP A 48 11.96 -1.97 16.37
CA ASP A 48 12.37 -3.07 15.51
C ASP A 48 13.21 -2.56 14.34
N GLU A 49 14.45 -3.05 14.27
CA GLU A 49 15.35 -2.82 13.14
C GLU A 49 15.33 -4.03 12.21
N VAL A 50 15.19 -3.77 10.91
CA VAL A 50 15.33 -4.80 9.88
C VAL A 50 16.76 -4.76 9.38
N GLU A 51 17.56 -5.74 9.78
CA GLU A 51 18.91 -5.90 9.22
C GLU A 51 18.86 -6.26 7.72
N GLY A 52 19.76 -5.65 6.96
CA GLY A 52 19.95 -5.92 5.53
C GLY A 52 18.96 -5.21 4.61
N ASP A 53 18.94 -5.64 3.35
CA ASP A 53 18.06 -5.06 2.34
C ASP A 53 16.65 -5.69 2.41
N PHE A 54 15.64 -4.83 2.27
CA PHE A 54 14.25 -5.27 2.32
C PHE A 54 13.31 -4.39 1.50
N PHE A 55 12.17 -4.98 1.15
CA PHE A 55 11.01 -4.28 0.64
C PHE A 55 9.85 -4.48 1.63
N ARG A 56 9.21 -3.37 2.02
CA ARG A 56 8.11 -3.37 2.99
C ARG A 56 6.86 -2.76 2.40
N VAL A 57 5.73 -3.39 2.66
CA VAL A 57 4.40 -2.85 2.35
C VAL A 57 3.62 -2.73 3.65
N TRP A 58 3.06 -1.56 3.90
CA TRP A 58 2.12 -1.35 4.99
C TRP A 58 0.71 -1.17 4.41
N LEU A 59 -0.16 -2.11 4.73
CA LEU A 59 -1.56 -2.09 4.37
C LEU A 59 -2.37 -1.53 5.54
N TYR A 60 -3.21 -0.55 5.24
CA TYR A 60 -4.09 0.11 6.18
C TYR A 60 -5.47 0.26 5.55
N ALA A 61 -6.50 -0.12 6.30
CA ALA A 61 -7.89 0.19 5.99
C ALA A 61 -8.66 0.40 7.30
N GLU A 62 -9.59 1.33 7.29
CA GLU A 62 -10.66 1.35 8.29
C GLU A 62 -11.57 0.15 8.02
N ASP A 63 -12.23 -0.36 9.04
CA ASP A 63 -13.20 -1.45 9.03
C ASP A 63 -14.47 -0.92 9.70
N ASP A 64 -15.49 -0.78 8.87
CA ASP A 64 -16.78 -0.20 9.25
C ASP A 64 -17.78 -1.29 9.68
N GLU A 65 -17.37 -2.57 9.68
CA GLU A 65 -18.23 -3.66 10.17
C GLU A 65 -18.49 -3.51 11.67
N GLY A 66 -19.70 -3.06 12.01
CA GLY A 66 -20.19 -2.97 13.39
C GLY A 66 -19.94 -1.62 14.08
N VAL A 67 -19.68 -0.56 13.32
CA VAL A 67 -19.55 0.80 13.86
C VAL A 67 -20.95 1.40 14.04
N ASP A 68 -21.36 1.67 15.29
CA ASP A 68 -22.58 2.44 15.56
C ASP A 68 -22.42 3.85 14.99
N GLU A 69 -23.49 4.42 14.43
CA GLU A 69 -23.54 5.74 13.75
C GLU A 69 -23.01 6.91 14.62
N ASP A 70 -22.84 6.70 15.92
CA ASP A 70 -22.38 7.65 16.94
C ASP A 70 -20.91 7.43 17.39
N SER A 71 -20.20 6.45 16.81
CA SER A 71 -18.81 6.11 17.18
C SER A 71 -17.82 6.87 16.30
N THR A 72 -17.07 7.81 16.87
CA THR A 72 -15.93 8.45 16.20
C THR A 72 -14.71 7.52 16.22
N GLY A 73 -14.70 6.52 15.34
CA GLY A 73 -13.53 5.67 15.09
C GLY A 73 -13.91 4.25 14.67
N GLY A 74 -13.79 3.96 13.37
CA GLY A 74 -13.89 2.59 12.85
C GLY A 74 -12.77 1.70 13.36
N ARG A 75 -12.97 0.38 13.35
CA ARG A 75 -11.92 -0.58 13.69
C ARG A 75 -10.83 -0.47 12.63
N VAL A 76 -9.55 -0.39 12.99
CA VAL A 76 -8.47 -0.32 11.99
C VAL A 76 -7.95 -1.72 11.69
N VAL A 77 -7.87 -2.06 10.40
CA VAL A 77 -7.12 -3.21 9.88
C VAL A 77 -5.78 -2.71 9.40
N SER A 78 -4.71 -3.09 10.10
CA SER A 78 -3.34 -2.82 9.70
C SER A 78 -2.57 -4.13 9.53
N LYS A 79 -1.78 -4.22 8.47
CA LYS A 79 -0.90 -5.37 8.24
C LYS A 79 0.37 -4.93 7.54
N MET A 80 1.50 -5.46 7.98
CA MET A 80 2.79 -5.17 7.38
C MET A 80 3.33 -6.43 6.73
N LEU A 81 3.80 -6.30 5.50
CA LEU A 81 4.43 -7.35 4.72
C LEU A 81 5.89 -7.00 4.50
N LEU A 82 6.77 -7.97 4.70
CA LEU A 82 8.21 -7.80 4.58
C LEU A 82 8.77 -8.84 3.61
N MET A 83 9.55 -8.38 2.64
CA MET A 83 10.40 -9.20 1.78
C MET A 83 11.84 -8.84 2.11
N ARG A 84 12.61 -9.82 2.61
CA ARG A 84 14.05 -9.68 2.77
C ARG A 84 14.76 -10.27 1.57
N PHE A 85 15.85 -9.64 1.17
CA PHE A 85 16.70 -10.14 0.10
C PHE A 85 18.16 -9.80 0.36
N ASP A 86 19.05 -10.57 -0.27
CA ASP A 86 20.49 -10.36 -0.21
C ASP A 86 21.01 -9.73 -1.52
N GLU A 87 22.32 -9.52 -1.58
CA GLU A 87 23.01 -8.96 -2.75
C GLU A 87 22.87 -9.83 -4.03
N ASN A 88 22.44 -11.09 -3.90
CA ASN A 88 22.25 -11.99 -5.04
C ASN A 88 20.91 -11.75 -5.75
N VAL A 89 19.96 -11.09 -5.09
CA VAL A 89 18.65 -10.77 -5.67
C VAL A 89 18.72 -9.46 -6.45
N ARG A 90 18.39 -9.53 -7.74
CA ARG A 90 18.17 -8.33 -8.56
C ARG A 90 16.77 -7.79 -8.33
N PHE A 91 16.62 -6.98 -7.30
CA PHE A 91 15.34 -6.33 -6.98
C PHE A 91 15.07 -5.14 -7.91
N ASP A 92 13.89 -5.10 -8.51
CA ASP A 92 13.42 -3.99 -9.34
C ASP A 92 12.73 -2.94 -8.46
N LEU A 93 13.25 -1.72 -8.40
CA LEU A 93 12.66 -0.61 -7.64
C LEU A 93 11.24 -0.25 -8.12
N GLN A 94 10.86 -0.64 -9.34
CA GLN A 94 9.49 -0.47 -9.85
C GLN A 94 8.53 -1.58 -9.42
N PHE A 95 8.97 -2.58 -8.65
CA PHE A 95 8.14 -3.71 -8.21
C PHE A 95 6.81 -3.26 -7.60
N GLY A 96 6.85 -2.38 -6.60
CA GLY A 96 5.63 -1.86 -5.95
C GLY A 96 4.70 -1.13 -6.93
N ARG A 97 5.26 -0.28 -7.80
CA ARG A 97 4.49 0.40 -8.86
C ARG A 97 3.85 -0.60 -9.81
N ARG A 98 4.56 -1.67 -10.19
CA ARG A 98 4.06 -2.70 -11.11
C ARG A 98 2.88 -3.46 -10.54
N VAL A 99 2.98 -3.86 -9.28
CA VAL A 99 1.88 -4.51 -8.57
C VAL A 99 0.65 -3.60 -8.56
N MET A 100 0.82 -2.34 -8.12
CA MET A 100 -0.29 -1.40 -8.01
C MET A 100 -0.92 -1.03 -9.35
N ALA A 101 -0.11 -0.86 -10.40
CA ALA A 101 -0.59 -0.58 -11.74
C ALA A 101 -1.46 -1.71 -12.28
N LYS A 102 -1.05 -2.98 -12.11
CA LYS A 102 -1.87 -4.14 -12.50
C LYS A 102 -3.17 -4.21 -11.70
N LEU A 103 -3.09 -3.98 -10.40
CA LEU A 103 -4.24 -4.05 -9.48
C LEU A 103 -5.30 -2.99 -9.79
N LEU A 104 -4.86 -1.79 -10.18
CA LEU A 104 -5.72 -0.66 -10.51
C LEU A 104 -6.06 -0.55 -12.00
N PHE A 105 -5.67 -1.52 -12.83
CA PHE A 105 -5.84 -1.49 -14.30
C PHE A 105 -5.21 -0.24 -14.96
N LEU A 106 -4.03 0.16 -14.49
CA LEU A 106 -3.24 1.33 -14.94
C LEU A 106 -1.88 0.88 -15.51
N GLU A 107 -1.85 -0.20 -16.29
CA GLU A 107 -0.61 -0.80 -16.80
C GLU A 107 0.10 0.12 -17.82
N ASP A 108 -0.65 1.00 -18.47
CA ASP A 108 -0.14 2.10 -19.29
C ASP A 108 0.79 3.03 -18.50
N ARG A 109 0.59 3.14 -17.18
CA ARG A 109 1.41 3.96 -16.28
C ARG A 109 2.61 3.24 -15.70
N LEU A 110 2.96 2.04 -16.15
CA LEU A 110 4.12 1.31 -15.61
C LEU A 110 5.43 2.07 -15.82
N LYS A 111 5.64 2.63 -17.02
CA LYS A 111 6.83 3.41 -17.35
C LYS A 111 6.68 4.82 -16.79
N TRP A 112 7.41 5.11 -15.72
CA TRP A 112 7.38 6.43 -15.09
C TRP A 112 7.77 7.57 -16.05
N GLN A 113 8.67 7.30 -17.01
CA GLN A 113 9.10 8.24 -18.03
C GLN A 113 7.98 8.65 -18.99
N ASP A 114 6.97 7.79 -19.16
CA ASP A 114 5.81 8.06 -20.01
C ASP A 114 4.69 8.75 -19.21
N CYS A 115 4.87 8.93 -17.90
CA CYS A 115 3.92 9.57 -16.99
C CYS A 115 4.35 10.98 -16.59
N THR A 116 5.12 11.67 -17.44
CA THR A 116 5.54 13.05 -17.16
C THR A 116 4.36 14.00 -17.20
N GLN A 117 4.28 14.85 -16.18
CA GLN A 117 3.28 15.91 -16.05
C GLN A 117 3.94 17.26 -16.31
N THR A 118 3.19 18.24 -16.81
CA THR A 118 3.72 19.60 -16.98
C THR A 118 3.81 20.32 -15.63
N GLN A 119 4.68 21.33 -15.54
CA GLN A 119 4.82 22.11 -14.30
C GLN A 119 3.50 22.77 -13.87
N GLU A 120 2.67 23.21 -14.82
CA GLU A 120 1.37 23.81 -14.54
C GLU A 120 0.41 22.82 -13.91
N GLU A 121 0.35 21.60 -14.45
CA GLU A 121 -0.48 20.51 -13.91
C GLU A 121 0.02 20.06 -12.52
N GLU A 122 1.34 19.92 -12.33
CA GLU A 122 1.92 19.59 -11.02
C GLU A 122 1.62 20.67 -9.96
N THR A 123 1.67 21.95 -10.37
CA THR A 123 1.34 23.08 -9.48
C THR A 123 -0.13 23.03 -9.07
N LYS A 124 -1.02 22.78 -10.03
CA LYS A 124 -2.45 22.67 -9.77
C LYS A 124 -2.76 21.50 -8.84
N ASP A 125 -2.20 20.31 -9.09
CA ASP A 125 -2.40 19.14 -8.24
C ASP A 125 -1.90 19.39 -6.81
N THR A 126 -0.79 20.11 -6.67
CA THR A 126 -0.25 20.53 -5.36
C THR A 126 -1.19 21.47 -4.61
N GLU A 127 -1.77 22.46 -5.31
CA GLU A 127 -2.73 23.39 -4.71
C GLU A 127 -4.03 22.70 -4.30
N GLU A 128 -4.55 21.80 -5.14
CA GLU A 128 -5.73 20.99 -4.85
C GLU A 128 -5.48 20.07 -3.64
N PHE A 129 -4.32 19.41 -3.59
CA PHE A 129 -3.93 18.58 -2.44
C PHE A 129 -3.82 19.41 -1.15
N ARG A 130 -3.15 20.56 -1.16
CA ARG A 130 -3.04 21.44 0.01
C ARG A 130 -4.40 21.90 0.52
N LYS A 131 -5.30 22.25 -0.40
CA LYS A 131 -6.66 22.66 -0.05
C LYS A 131 -7.44 21.50 0.57
N ALA A 132 -7.32 20.30 0.01
CA ALA A 132 -8.00 19.11 0.50
C ALA A 132 -7.43 18.63 1.85
N PHE A 133 -6.12 18.76 2.07
CA PHE A 133 -5.45 18.27 3.28
C PHE A 133 -5.43 19.29 4.44
N LYS A 134 -5.90 20.52 4.23
CA LYS A 134 -5.78 21.64 5.17
C LYS A 134 -6.22 21.31 6.60
N ASP A 135 -7.34 20.62 6.77
CA ASP A 135 -7.91 20.34 8.11
C ASP A 135 -7.11 19.29 8.89
N TRP A 136 -6.20 18.57 8.22
CA TRP A 136 -5.35 17.53 8.79
C TRP A 136 -3.88 17.94 8.90
N ASP A 137 -3.51 19.13 8.41
CA ASP A 137 -2.13 19.61 8.42
C ASP A 137 -1.74 20.17 9.79
N PHE A 138 -1.08 19.35 10.60
CA PHE A 138 -0.55 19.76 11.91
C PHE A 138 0.68 20.69 11.82
N THR A 139 1.22 20.92 10.63
CA THR A 139 2.37 21.83 10.39
C THR A 139 1.96 23.20 9.87
N ALA A 140 0.68 23.39 9.54
CA ALA A 140 0.12 24.67 9.12
C ALA A 140 -0.05 25.60 10.33
N ASN A 141 0.99 26.38 10.64
CA ASN A 141 0.93 27.52 11.56
C ASN A 141 0.32 28.76 10.89
#